data_AF-A0A1I4S6F3-F1
#
_entry.id   AF-A0A1I4S6F3-F1
#
_cell.length_a   1.000
_cell.length_b   1.000
_cell.length_c   1.000
_cell.angle_alpha   90.00
_cell.angle_beta   90.00
_cell.angle_gamma   90.00
#
_symmetry.space_group_name_H-M   'P 1'
#
loop_
_entity.id
_entity.type
_entity.pdbx_description
1 polymer ?
#
loop_
_entity_poly.entity_id
_entity_poly.type
_entity_poly.pdbx_seq_one_letter_code
_entity_poly.pdbx_strand_id
1 'polypeptide(L)'
;MYVTDIQISNPTYRQSLGELSAVVSLHADARDVNLLCAVPSAPEKKETEGRLDLIREALRQIRRMPEMRTGREELSFAPGVCPVEV
;
A
#
# COMPACT_ATOMS: atom_id res chain seq x y z
N MET A 1 11.72 0.72 9.76
CA MET A 1 10.97 1.73 9.00
C MET A 1 9.78 2.24 9.81
N TYR A 2 9.79 3.52 10.19
CA TYR A 2 8.65 4.19 10.85
C TYR A 2 7.89 5.04 9.83
N VAL A 3 6.71 4.59 9.41
CA VAL A 3 5.89 5.23 8.39
C VAL A 3 5.03 6.33 9.00
N THR A 4 5.18 7.55 8.49
CA THR A 4 4.47 8.74 8.95
C THR A 4 3.32 9.15 8.03
N ASP A 5 3.34 8.72 6.76
CA ASP A 5 2.28 9.02 5.81
C ASP A 5 2.15 7.95 4.72
N ILE A 6 0.93 7.77 4.23
CA ILE A 6 0.59 6.85 3.13
C ILE A 6 -0.20 7.61 2.06
N GLN A 7 0.40 7.76 0.89
CA GLN A 7 -0.24 8.43 -0.24
C GLN A 7 -0.55 7.44 -1.36
N ILE A 8 -1.77 7.53 -1.91
CA ILE A 8 -2.17 6.79 -3.12
C ILE A 8 -2.23 7.80 -4.27
N SER A 9 -1.50 7.54 -5.34
CA SER A 9 -1.46 8.38 -6.53
C SER A 9 -1.85 7.61 -7.79
N ASN A 10 -2.49 8.33 -8.72
CA ASN A 10 -2.92 7.84 -10.04
C ASN A 10 -3.76 6.55 -10.01
N PRO A 11 -4.82 6.45 -9.18
CA PRO A 11 -5.70 5.29 -9.18
C PRO A 11 -6.36 5.13 -10.55
N THR A 12 -6.14 3.98 -11.18
CA THR A 12 -6.59 3.66 -12.52
C THR A 12 -7.25 2.28 -12.51
N TYR A 13 -8.52 2.23 -12.89
CA TYR A 13 -9.22 0.96 -13.10
C TYR A 13 -8.88 0.39 -14.47
N ARG A 14 -8.22 -0.77 -14.51
CA ARG A 14 -7.84 -1.50 -15.71
C ARG A 14 -8.95 -2.49 -16.07
N GLN A 15 -9.90 -2.04 -16.88
CA GLN A 15 -11.08 -2.83 -17.29
C GLN A 15 -10.72 -4.18 -17.91
N SER A 16 -9.63 -4.25 -18.69
CA SER A 16 -9.17 -5.50 -19.33
C SER A 16 -8.70 -6.58 -18.35
N LEU A 17 -8.31 -6.19 -17.13
CA LEU A 17 -7.79 -7.09 -16.10
C LEU A 17 -8.74 -7.24 -14.91
N GLY A 18 -9.75 -6.37 -14.79
CA GLY A 18 -10.63 -6.35 -13.61
C GLY A 18 -9.88 -5.91 -12.34
N GLU A 19 -8.93 -4.98 -12.48
CA GLU A 19 -8.06 -4.56 -11.38
C GLU A 19 -8.03 -3.05 -11.21
N LEU A 20 -7.96 -2.59 -9.96
CA LEU A 20 -7.58 -1.23 -9.61
C LEU A 20 -6.07 -1.20 -9.40
N SER A 21 -5.38 -0.33 -10.13
CA SER A 21 -3.94 -0.12 -9.99
C SER A 21 -3.63 1.31 -9.58
N ALA A 22 -2.67 1.48 -8.67
CA ALA A 22 -2.21 2.77 -8.21
C ALA A 22 -0.76 2.67 -7.72
N VAL A 23 -0.09 3.82 -7.61
CA VAL A 23 1.18 3.90 -6.87
C VAL A 23 0.88 4.24 -5.43
N VAL A 24 1.33 3.39 -4.51
CA VAL A 24 1.26 3.60 -3.07
C VAL A 24 2.63 4.02 -2.56
N SER A 25 2.70 5.25 -2.07
CA SER A 25 3.89 5.88 -1.50
C SER A 25 3.82 5.81 0.01
N LEU A 26 4.86 5.26 0.62
CA LEU A 26 5.01 5.11 2.06
C LEU A 26 6.17 5.98 2.50
N HIS A 27 5.82 7.08 3.15
CA HIS A 27 6.78 8.04 3.65
C HIS A 27 7.21 7.63 5.05
N ALA A 28 8.51 7.47 5.25
CA ALA A 28 9.08 7.13 6.54
C ALA A 28 10.30 7.99 6.84
N ASP A 29 10.59 8.15 8.13
CA ASP A 29 11.65 9.04 8.63
C ASP A 29 13.01 8.83 7.96
N ALA A 30 13.32 7.58 7.59
CA ALA A 30 14.60 7.20 7.00
C ALA A 30 14.59 7.17 5.46
N ARG A 31 13.45 6.93 4.82
CA ARG A 31 13.31 6.79 3.36
C ARG A 31 11.84 6.70 2.92
N ASP A 32 11.59 7.08 1.67
CA ASP A 32 10.33 6.82 1.01
C ASP A 32 10.36 5.51 0.22
N VAL A 33 9.24 4.79 0.20
CA VAL A 33 9.06 3.58 -0.60
C VAL A 33 7.83 3.73 -1.49
N ASN A 34 8.03 3.60 -2.81
CA ASN A 34 6.96 3.68 -3.80
C ASN A 34 6.70 2.29 -4.37
N LEU A 35 5.45 1.83 -4.29
CA LEU A 35 5.03 0.51 -4.72
C LEU A 35 3.93 0.64 -5.76
N LEU A 36 4.11 -0.03 -6.90
CA LEU A 36 3.02 -0.19 -7.85
C LEU A 36 2.12 -1.33 -7.36
N CYS A 37 0.93 -0.98 -6.92
CA CYS A 37 -0.07 -1.93 -6.43
C CYS A 37 -1.14 -2.15 -7.51
N ALA A 38 -1.60 -3.40 -7.59
CA ALA A 38 -2.73 -3.81 -8.40
C ALA A 38 -3.55 -4.79 -7.59
N VAL A 39 -4.84 -4.53 -7.46
CA VAL A 39 -5.77 -5.36 -6.69
C VAL A 39 -7.03 -5.64 -7.50
N PRO A 40 -7.61 -6.85 -7.40
CA PRO A 40 -8.90 -7.15 -8.02
C PRO A 40 -9.95 -6.14 -7.58
N SER A 41 -10.67 -5.55 -8.53
CA SER A 41 -11.73 -4.59 -8.26
C SER A 41 -12.86 -4.72 -9.27
N ALA A 42 -14.06 -4.36 -8.85
CA ALA A 42 -15.19 -4.16 -9.75
C ALA A 42 -15.35 -2.67 -10.07
N PRO A 43 -15.94 -2.29 -11.21
CA PRO A 43 -16.18 -0.88 -11.55
C PRO A 43 -17.17 -0.21 -10.59
N GLU A 44 -18.03 -0.99 -9.93
CA GLU A 44 -19.04 -0.51 -8.97
C GLU A 44 -18.51 -0.42 -7.53
N LYS A 45 -17.27 -0.88 -7.29
CA LYS A 45 -16.70 -0.91 -5.94
C LYS A 45 -16.46 0.52 -5.46
N LYS A 46 -16.84 0.82 -4.22
CA LYS A 46 -16.63 2.14 -3.63
C LYS A 46 -15.14 2.47 -3.61
N GLU A 47 -14.80 3.71 -3.98
CA GLU A 47 -13.42 4.19 -4.02
C GLU A 47 -12.67 3.91 -2.69
N THR A 48 -13.35 4.09 -1.55
CA THR A 48 -12.80 3.84 -0.21
C THR A 48 -12.36 2.39 0.00
N GLU A 49 -13.10 1.41 -0.53
CA GLU A 49 -12.76 -0.01 -0.40
C GLU A 49 -11.55 -0.37 -1.27
N GLY A 50 -11.48 0.16 -2.49
CA GLY A 50 -10.32 -0.01 -3.37
C GLY A 50 -9.04 0.59 -2.78
N ARG A 51 -9.14 1.73 -2.09
CA ARG A 51 -8.00 2.35 -1.39
C ARG A 51 -7.44 1.47 -0.29
N LEU A 52 -8.30 0.87 0.55
CA LEU A 52 -7.84 -0.03 1.62
C LEU A 52 -7.15 -1.27 1.06
N ASP A 53 -7.67 -1.84 -0.03
CA ASP A 53 -7.07 -3.01 -0.66
C ASP A 53 -5.70 -2.69 -1.27
N LEU A 54 -5.54 -1.51 -1.89
CA LEU A 54 -4.24 -1.04 -2.36
C LEU A 54 -3.22 -0.88 -1.22
N ILE A 55 -3.65 -0.33 -0.08
CA ILE A 55 -2.78 -0.21 1.11
C ILE A 55 -2.39 -1.60 1.63
N ARG A 56 -3.33 -2.54 1.75
CA ARG A 56 -3.03 -3.93 2.15
C ARG A 56 -2.03 -4.58 1.22
N GLU A 57 -2.17 -4.37 -0.08
CA GLU A 57 -1.27 -4.89 -1.09
C GLU A 57 0.14 -4.27 -0.95
N ALA A 58 0.24 -2.95 -0.72
CA ALA A 58 1.50 -2.26 -0.44
C ALA A 58 2.20 -2.85 0.80
N LEU A 59 1.45 -3.03 1.90
CA LEU A 59 1.97 -3.63 3.13
C LEU A 59 2.45 -5.08 2.90
N ARG A 60 1.71 -5.86 2.10
CA ARG A 60 2.09 -7.21 1.72
C ARG A 60 3.38 -7.23 0.91
N GLN A 61 3.56 -6.28 -0.02
CA GLN A 61 4.78 -6.16 -0.81
C GLN A 61 5.99 -5.78 0.05
N ILE A 62 5.85 -4.79 0.94
CA ILE A 62 6.94 -4.42 1.88
C ILE A 62 7.33 -5.55 2.81
N ARG A 63 6.37 -6.26 3.39
CA ARG A 63 6.66 -7.42 4.25
C ARG A 63 7.45 -8.52 3.52
N ARG A 64 7.40 -8.56 2.18
CA ARG A 64 8.17 -9.49 1.35
C ARG A 64 9.51 -8.96 0.88
N MET A 65 9.81 -7.67 1.08
CA MET A 65 11.12 -7.11 0.80
C MET A 65 12.17 -7.77 1.71
N PRO A 66 13.39 -8.08 1.20
CA PRO A 66 14.40 -8.82 1.96
C PRO A 66 14.74 -8.19 3.32
N GLU A 67 14.75 -6.86 3.39
CA GLU A 67 15.05 -6.09 4.60
C GLU A 67 14.05 -6.40 5.72
N MET A 68 12.77 -6.50 5.37
CA MET A 68 11.69 -6.81 6.31
C MET A 68 11.60 -8.32 6.57
N ARG A 69 11.69 -9.13 5.52
CA ARG A 69 11.53 -10.59 5.60
C ARG A 69 12.59 -11.26 6.46
N THR A 70 13.81 -10.72 6.50
CA THR A 70 14.92 -11.26 7.30
C THR A 70 14.95 -10.71 8.72
N GLY A 71 14.01 -9.83 9.10
CA GLY A 71 13.98 -9.18 10.41
C GLY A 71 15.10 -8.14 10.60
N ARG A 72 15.81 -7.77 9.52
CA ARG A 72 16.83 -6.71 9.56
C ARG A 72 16.20 -5.34 9.82
N GLU A 73 14.96 -5.17 9.42
CA GLU A 73 14.18 -3.97 9.63
C GLU A 73 12.74 -4.33 10.02
N GLU A 74 12.18 -3.57 10.96
CA GLU A 74 10.79 -3.72 11.40
C GLU A 74 9.94 -2.56 10.85
N LEU A 75 8.69 -2.86 10.47
CA LEU A 75 7.73 -1.88 9.97
C LEU A 75 6.82 -1.41 11.10
N SER A 76 6.86 -0.12 11.40
CA SER A 76 6.02 0.54 12.40
C SER A 76 5.36 1.79 11.79
N PHE A 77 4.26 2.25 12.40
CA PHE A 77 3.43 3.33 11.87
C PHE A 77 3.19 4.40 12.93
N ALA A 78 3.09 5.66 12.48
CA ALA A 78 2.60 6.71 13.34
C ALA A 78 1.10 6.51 13.66
N PRO A 79 0.63 7.01 14.81
CA PRO A 79 -0.78 6.87 15.20
C PRO A 79 -1.73 7.43 14.14
N GLY A 80 -2.71 6.63 13.72
CA GLY A 80 -3.72 7.01 12.72
C GLY A 80 -3.29 6.87 11.25
N VAL A 81 -2.05 6.44 10.97
CA VAL A 81 -1.52 6.31 9.60
C VAL A 81 -1.88 4.98 8.95
N CYS A 82 -1.90 3.88 9.71
CA CYS A 82 -2.29 2.58 9.17
C CYS A 82 -3.81 2.38 9.31
N PRO A 83 -4.59 2.35 8.21
CA PRO A 83 -6.04 2.18 8.27
C PRO A 83 -6.47 0.71 8.36
N VAL A 84 -5.50 -0.22 8.44
CA VAL A 84 -5.73 -1.66 8.50
C VAL A 84 -5.10 -2.15 9.80
N GLU A 85 -5.86 -2.84 10.66
CA GLU A 85 -5.26 -3.60 11.77
C GLU A 85 -4.34 -4.67 11.17
N VAL A 86 -3.05 -4.63 11.47
CA VAL A 86 -1.99 -5.42 10.81
C VAL A 86 -1.49 -6.59 11.64
#